data_AF-A0A9D7NPW7-F1
#
_entry.id   AF-A0A9D7NPW7-F1
#
_cell.length_a   1.000
_cell.length_b   1.000
_cell.length_c   1.000
_cell.angle_alpha   90.00
_cell.angle_beta   90.00
_cell.angle_gamma   90.00
#
_symmetry.space_group_name_H-M   'P 1'
#
loop_
_entity.id
_entity.type
_entity.pdbx_description
1 polymer ?
#
loop_
_entity_poly.entity_id
_entity_poly.type
_entity_poly.pdbx_seq_one_letter_code
_entity_poly.pdbx_strand_id
1 'polypeptide(L)'
;MPEQKQSVPSPTLAAQIQEWIAALPSEGLWNSVQRACKEEQMLPLHSTIIYIWALRPDGQVLCMDHEAFSHPIDQETDPFKIYVVLKQGARTYPELSVLIPPAPPGIRQCEPCAGLGWIKLPEAAYADSCIRCDGFGWYLNVHH
;
A
#
# COMPACT_ATOMS: atom_id res chain seq x y z
N MET A 1 12.73 -6.71 18.78
CA MET A 1 11.96 -5.44 18.67
C MET A 1 10.51 -5.77 19.02
N PRO A 2 9.74 -4.92 19.71
CA PRO A 2 8.37 -5.26 20.06
C PRO A 2 7.53 -5.39 18.78
N GLU A 3 6.77 -6.48 18.65
CA GLU A 3 5.78 -6.67 17.60
C GLU A 3 4.75 -5.55 17.71
N GLN A 4 4.72 -4.64 16.73
CA GLN A 4 3.64 -3.67 16.62
C GLN A 4 2.41 -4.37 16.08
N LYS A 5 1.39 -4.52 16.93
CA LYS A 5 0.11 -5.10 16.56
C LYS A 5 -0.62 -4.13 15.63
N GLN A 6 -0.92 -4.56 14.39
CA GLN A 6 -1.72 -3.78 13.44
C GLN A 6 -3.06 -3.36 14.07
N SER A 7 -3.49 -2.14 13.79
CA SER A 7 -4.75 -1.59 14.29
C SER A 7 -5.93 -2.34 13.66
N VAL A 8 -6.87 -2.77 14.50
CA VAL A 8 -8.09 -3.46 14.04
C VAL A 8 -9.13 -2.40 13.65
N PRO A 9 -9.70 -2.46 12.43
CA PRO A 9 -10.77 -1.56 12.01
C PRO A 9 -12.01 -1.68 12.90
N SER A 10 -12.74 -0.58 13.06
CA SER A 10 -14.09 -0.65 13.63
C SER A 10 -15.00 -1.46 12.69
N PRO A 11 -16.10 -2.05 13.19
CA PRO A 11 -17.05 -2.78 12.33
C PRO A 11 -17.56 -1.94 11.14
N THR A 12 -17.78 -0.64 11.35
CA THR A 12 -18.18 0.29 10.29
C THR A 12 -17.08 0.45 9.24
N LEU A 13 -15.82 0.63 9.65
CA LEU A 13 -14.71 0.76 8.72
C LEU A 13 -14.43 -0.56 7.98
N ALA A 14 -14.56 -1.71 8.65
CA ALA A 14 -14.44 -3.02 8.02
C ALA A 14 -15.49 -3.22 6.92
N ALA A 15 -16.75 -2.84 7.18
CA ALA A 15 -17.82 -2.87 6.17
C ALA A 15 -17.52 -1.91 5.00
N GLN A 16 -17.04 -0.69 5.29
CA GLN A 16 -16.65 0.26 4.26
C GLN A 16 -15.51 -0.27 3.36
N ILE A 17 -14.53 -0.94 3.95
CA ILE A 17 -13.44 -1.61 3.21
C ILE A 17 -14.01 -2.69 2.28
N GLN A 18 -14.96 -3.51 2.76
CA GLN A 18 -15.62 -4.52 1.93
C GLN A 18 -16.38 -3.91 0.74
N GLU A 19 -17.07 -2.79 0.96
CA GLU A 19 -17.76 -2.07 -0.12
C GLU A 19 -16.79 -1.54 -1.17
N TRP A 20 -15.65 -0.98 -0.75
CA TRP A 20 -14.62 -0.53 -1.69
C TRP A 20 -14.00 -1.67 -2.48
N ILE A 21 -13.76 -2.82 -1.84
CA ILE A 21 -13.29 -4.04 -2.52
C ILE A 21 -14.31 -4.50 -3.57
N ALA A 22 -15.59 -4.55 -3.21
CA ALA A 22 -16.66 -4.92 -4.14
C ALA A 22 -16.79 -3.96 -5.32
N ALA A 23 -16.50 -2.68 -5.10
CA ALA A 23 -16.53 -1.62 -6.11
C ALA A 23 -15.27 -1.56 -7.00
N LEU A 24 -14.22 -2.34 -6.72
CA LEU A 24 -13.00 -2.34 -7.53
C LEU A 24 -13.32 -2.72 -8.99
N PRO A 25 -12.75 -1.99 -9.98
CA PRO A 25 -12.90 -2.34 -11.38
C PRO A 25 -12.12 -3.63 -11.66
N SER A 26 -12.79 -4.64 -12.21
CA SER A 26 -12.17 -5.94 -12.58
C SER A 26 -11.95 -6.10 -14.08
N GLU A 27 -12.68 -5.32 -14.89
CA GLU A 27 -12.67 -5.41 -16.36
C GLU A 27 -11.59 -4.53 -16.99
N GLY A 28 -11.01 -4.98 -18.10
CA GLY A 28 -10.04 -4.20 -18.90
C GLY A 28 -8.58 -4.51 -18.59
N LEU A 29 -7.72 -4.23 -19.59
CA LEU A 29 -6.30 -4.60 -19.59
C LEU A 29 -5.48 -3.91 -18.49
N TRP A 30 -5.88 -2.70 -18.07
CA TRP A 30 -5.13 -1.86 -17.13
C TRP A 30 -5.54 -2.02 -15.67
N ASN A 31 -6.52 -2.90 -15.38
CA ASN A 31 -7.06 -3.10 -14.03
C ASN A 31 -6.57 -4.41 -13.39
N SER A 32 -5.38 -4.90 -13.76
CA SER A 32 -4.84 -6.17 -13.25
C SER A 32 -4.71 -6.15 -11.72
N VAL A 33 -4.19 -5.07 -11.14
CA VAL A 33 -4.05 -4.91 -9.69
C VAL A 33 -5.40 -4.96 -8.99
N GLN A 34 -6.37 -4.16 -9.46
CA GLN A 34 -7.71 -4.11 -8.87
C GLN A 34 -8.44 -5.44 -8.99
N ARG A 35 -8.27 -6.16 -10.12
CA ARG A 35 -8.83 -7.49 -10.33
C ARG A 35 -8.27 -8.51 -9.35
N ALA A 36 -6.95 -8.62 -9.24
CA ALA A 36 -6.29 -9.54 -8.30
C ALA A 36 -6.71 -9.24 -6.85
N CYS A 37 -6.73 -7.96 -6.47
CA CYS A 37 -7.17 -7.55 -5.14
C CYS A 37 -8.64 -7.91 -4.86
N LYS A 38 -9.52 -7.74 -5.85
CA LYS A 38 -10.94 -8.10 -5.73
C LYS A 38 -11.15 -9.60 -5.58
N GLU A 39 -10.44 -10.41 -6.38
CA GLU A 39 -10.49 -11.88 -6.31
C GLU A 39 -10.05 -12.38 -4.92
N GLU A 40 -9.03 -11.75 -4.35
CA GLU A 40 -8.46 -12.10 -3.03
C GLU A 40 -9.11 -11.36 -1.86
N GLN A 41 -10.21 -10.62 -2.10
CA GLN A 41 -10.97 -9.90 -1.08
C GLN A 41 -10.12 -8.94 -0.24
N MET A 42 -9.26 -8.18 -0.92
CA MET A 42 -8.35 -7.20 -0.33
C MET A 42 -8.41 -5.86 -1.09
N LEU A 43 -8.15 -4.76 -0.40
CA LEU A 43 -8.20 -3.40 -0.93
C LEU A 43 -6.78 -2.94 -1.30
N PRO A 44 -6.45 -2.61 -2.56
CA PRO A 44 -5.10 -2.19 -2.92
C PRO A 44 -4.74 -0.88 -2.22
N LEU A 45 -3.58 -0.86 -1.57
CA LEU A 45 -3.02 0.31 -0.91
C LEU A 45 -1.86 0.91 -1.71
N HIS A 46 -0.99 0.05 -2.24
CA HIS A 46 0.18 0.43 -3.00
C HIS A 46 0.63 -0.73 -3.90
N SER A 47 1.25 -0.44 -5.02
CA SER A 47 1.89 -1.46 -5.86
C SER A 47 3.20 -0.94 -6.44
N THR A 48 4.16 -1.83 -6.54
CA THR A 48 5.37 -1.67 -7.36
C THR A 48 5.23 -2.53 -8.60
N ILE A 49 6.30 -2.67 -9.38
CA ILE A 49 6.31 -3.56 -10.54
C ILE A 49 6.22 -5.05 -10.17
N ILE A 50 6.58 -5.44 -8.94
CA ILE A 50 6.60 -6.85 -8.50
C ILE A 50 5.56 -7.13 -7.42
N TYR A 51 5.33 -6.18 -6.52
CA TYR A 51 4.53 -6.41 -5.32
C TYR A 51 3.29 -5.54 -5.26
N ILE A 52 2.19 -6.11 -4.76
CA ILE A 52 0.98 -5.40 -4.39
C ILE A 52 0.82 -5.49 -2.88
N TRP A 53 0.70 -4.36 -2.21
CA TRP A 53 0.26 -4.30 -0.81
C TRP A 53 -1.21 -3.92 -0.74
N ALA A 54 -1.96 -4.71 0.00
CA ALA A 54 -3.41 -4.56 0.11
C ALA A 54 -3.90 -4.77 1.55
N LEU A 55 -5.08 -4.23 1.86
CA LEU A 55 -5.71 -4.27 3.17
C LEU A 55 -6.91 -5.20 3.17
N ARG A 56 -6.96 -6.13 4.12
CA ARG A 56 -8.18 -6.90 4.39
C ARG A 56 -9.12 -6.15 5.34
N PRO A 57 -10.43 -6.45 5.31
CA PRO A 57 -11.41 -5.84 6.23
C PRO A 57 -11.10 -6.04 7.72
N ASP A 58 -10.29 -7.05 8.08
CA ASP A 58 -9.85 -7.32 9.45
C ASP A 58 -8.66 -6.45 9.89
N GLY A 59 -8.10 -5.62 9.01
CA GLY A 59 -6.96 -4.75 9.28
C GLY A 59 -5.60 -5.32 8.89
N GLN A 60 -5.53 -6.57 8.42
CA GLN A 60 -4.26 -7.15 8.00
C GLN A 60 -3.80 -6.51 6.68
N VAL A 61 -2.55 -6.02 6.69
CA VAL A 61 -1.85 -5.66 5.46
C VAL A 61 -1.19 -6.93 4.91
N LEU A 62 -1.51 -7.25 3.66
CA LEU A 62 -0.94 -8.36 2.91
C LEU A 62 -0.01 -7.84 1.83
N CYS A 63 0.96 -8.66 1.45
CA CYS A 63 1.86 -8.44 0.32
C CYS A 63 1.71 -9.62 -0.65
N MET A 64 1.32 -9.33 -1.89
CA MET A 64 1.24 -10.28 -2.98
C MET A 64 2.43 -10.05 -3.92
N ASP A 65 3.17 -11.12 -4.25
CA ASP A 65 4.08 -11.13 -5.40
C ASP A 65 3.26 -11.44 -6.65
N HIS A 66 2.92 -10.42 -7.44
CA HIS A 66 2.02 -10.57 -8.59
C HIS A 66 2.75 -10.94 -9.89
N GLU A 67 4.07 -11.08 -9.85
CA GLU A 67 4.89 -11.54 -10.97
C GLU A 67 5.30 -13.01 -10.82
N ALA A 68 5.25 -13.56 -9.60
CA ALA A 68 5.43 -14.99 -9.35
C ALA A 68 4.24 -15.81 -9.85
N PHE A 69 4.51 -16.96 -10.48
CA PHE A 69 3.48 -17.83 -11.08
C PHE A 69 2.35 -18.24 -10.12
N SER A 70 2.67 -18.47 -8.84
CA SER A 70 1.70 -18.88 -7.83
C SER A 70 1.02 -17.71 -7.11
N HIS A 71 1.38 -16.47 -7.43
CA HIS A 71 0.95 -15.25 -6.77
C HIS A 71 0.86 -15.37 -5.24
N PRO A 72 1.95 -15.73 -4.55
CA PRO A 72 1.91 -15.94 -3.11
C PRO A 72 1.47 -14.66 -2.39
N ILE A 73 0.63 -14.83 -1.37
CA ILE A 73 0.10 -13.75 -0.55
C ILE A 73 0.50 -14.02 0.89
N ASP A 74 1.35 -13.16 1.42
CA ASP A 74 1.84 -13.24 2.79
C ASP A 74 1.36 -12.05 3.61
N GLN A 75 1.24 -12.24 4.91
CA GLN A 75 1.04 -11.10 5.81
C GLN A 75 2.29 -10.22 5.81
N GLU A 76 2.13 -8.92 5.56
CA GLU A 76 3.23 -7.96 5.69
C GLU A 76 3.53 -7.73 7.17
N THR A 77 4.80 -7.89 7.53
CA THR A 77 5.29 -7.83 8.93
C THR A 77 6.31 -6.72 9.14
N ASP A 78 6.85 -6.13 8.07
CA ASP A 78 7.77 -5.00 8.17
C ASP A 78 7.01 -3.72 8.60
N PRO A 79 7.30 -3.17 9.80
CA PRO A 79 6.62 -1.97 10.30
C PRO A 79 6.77 -0.75 9.38
N PHE A 80 7.90 -0.64 8.67
CA PHE A 80 8.09 0.42 7.69
C PHE A 80 7.11 0.27 6.54
N LYS A 81 7.04 -0.91 5.93
CA LYS A 81 6.12 -1.18 4.81
C LYS A 81 4.67 -0.99 5.22
N ILE A 82 4.24 -1.56 6.35
CA ILE A 82 2.88 -1.38 6.88
C ILE A 82 2.54 0.12 7.02
N TYR A 83 3.43 0.90 7.64
CA TYR A 83 3.22 2.33 7.82
C TYR A 83 3.07 3.07 6.48
N VAL A 84 3.99 2.85 5.53
CA VAL A 84 4.01 3.62 4.28
C VAL A 84 2.85 3.25 3.35
N VAL A 85 2.49 1.96 3.25
CA VAL A 85 1.39 1.55 2.36
C VAL A 85 0.04 1.98 2.91
N LEU A 86 -0.17 1.96 4.22
CA LEU A 86 -1.37 2.56 4.83
C LEU A 86 -1.43 4.08 4.62
N LYS A 87 -0.28 4.77 4.74
CA LYS A 87 -0.18 6.21 4.41
C LYS A 87 -0.54 6.47 2.94
N GLN A 88 -0.12 5.61 2.02
CA GLN A 88 -0.43 5.75 0.60
C GLN A 88 -1.91 5.47 0.33
N GLY A 89 -2.45 4.36 0.84
CA GLY A 89 -3.86 4.01 0.69
C GLY A 89 -4.79 5.06 1.29
N ALA A 90 -4.42 5.68 2.42
CA ALA A 90 -5.18 6.75 3.05
C ALA A 90 -5.29 8.04 2.19
N ARG A 91 -4.53 8.16 1.10
CA ARG A 91 -4.68 9.26 0.14
C ARG A 91 -5.88 9.05 -0.80
N THR A 92 -6.18 7.79 -1.10
CA THR A 92 -7.34 7.38 -1.90
C THR A 92 -8.56 7.14 -1.01
N TYR A 93 -8.35 6.61 0.20
CA TYR A 93 -9.37 6.23 1.16
C TYR A 93 -9.10 6.91 2.52
N PRO A 94 -9.47 8.19 2.70
CA PRO A 94 -9.07 8.99 3.87
C PRO A 94 -9.40 8.38 5.25
N GLU A 95 -10.47 7.58 5.33
CA GLU A 95 -10.91 6.90 6.54
C GLU A 95 -9.90 5.85 7.04
N LEU A 96 -9.02 5.35 6.16
CA LEU A 96 -7.94 4.43 6.56
C LEU A 96 -6.88 5.11 7.43
N SER A 97 -6.89 6.44 7.54
CA SER A 97 -5.91 7.19 8.35
C SER A 97 -5.86 6.75 9.82
N VAL A 98 -6.99 6.25 10.36
CA VAL A 98 -7.07 5.74 11.74
C VAL A 98 -6.33 4.42 11.95
N LEU A 99 -5.99 3.70 10.87
CA LEU A 99 -5.27 2.43 10.91
C LEU A 99 -3.75 2.61 10.81
N ILE A 100 -3.29 3.82 10.48
CA ILE A 100 -1.87 4.10 10.31
C ILE A 100 -1.18 3.97 11.68
N PRO A 101 -0.20 3.05 11.82
CA PRO A 101 0.52 2.90 13.08
C PRO A 101 1.38 4.14 13.37
N PRO A 102 1.91 4.28 14.60
CA PRO A 102 2.93 5.29 14.89
C PRO A 102 4.10 5.20 13.90
N ALA A 103 4.61 6.37 13.49
CA ALA A 103 5.73 6.45 12.55
C ALA A 103 6.95 5.65 13.07
N PRO A 104 7.50 4.71 12.29
CA PRO A 104 8.72 4.00 12.67
C PRO A 104 9.89 4.97 12.91
N PRO A 105 10.78 4.70 13.88
CA PRO A 105 11.95 5.54 14.12
C PRO A 105 12.82 5.69 12.87
N GLY A 106 13.28 6.93 12.61
CA GLY A 106 14.18 7.21 11.49
C GLY A 106 13.52 7.27 10.12
N ILE A 107 12.19 7.13 10.03
CA ILE A 107 11.47 7.31 8.76
C ILE A 107 11.55 8.76 8.29
N ARG A 108 11.79 8.96 6.99
CA ARG A 108 11.82 10.27 6.34
C ARG A 108 10.98 10.26 5.08
N GLN A 109 10.32 11.40 4.84
CA GLN A 109 9.64 11.63 3.57
C GLN A 109 10.69 11.76 2.46
N CYS A 110 10.44 11.12 1.33
CA CYS A 110 11.29 11.24 0.16
C CYS A 110 11.09 12.63 -0.47
N GLU A 111 12.07 13.51 -0.31
CA GLU A 111 12.07 14.87 -0.86
C GLU A 111 11.87 14.87 -2.39
N PRO A 112 12.59 14.06 -3.20
CA PRO A 112 12.43 14.06 -4.65
C PRO A 112 11.01 13.83 -5.16
N CYS A 113 10.20 13.03 -4.45
CA CYS A 113 8.81 12.78 -4.83
C CYS A 113 7.79 13.39 -3.86
N ALA A 114 8.22 14.20 -2.89
CA ALA A 114 7.38 14.79 -1.85
C ALA A 114 6.43 13.78 -1.16
N GLY A 115 6.87 12.54 -0.92
CA GLY A 115 6.03 11.50 -0.32
C GLY A 115 5.04 10.80 -1.27
N LEU A 116 5.04 11.15 -2.56
CA LEU A 116 4.11 10.58 -3.53
C LEU A 116 4.46 9.13 -3.89
N GLY A 117 5.74 8.80 -3.88
CA GLY A 117 6.25 7.51 -4.36
C GLY A 117 6.51 7.48 -5.86
N TRP A 118 6.07 8.49 -6.61
CA TRP A 118 6.27 8.62 -8.04
C TRP A 118 6.66 10.05 -8.41
N ILE A 119 7.31 10.20 -9.55
CA ILE A 119 7.70 11.49 -10.12
C ILE A 119 7.09 11.57 -11.52
N LYS A 120 6.38 12.66 -11.81
CA LYS A 120 5.94 12.97 -13.16
C LYS A 120 6.82 14.09 -13.72
N LEU A 121 7.66 13.77 -14.70
CA LEU A 121 8.43 14.77 -15.41
C LEU A 121 7.51 15.62 -16.31
N PRO A 122 7.79 16.92 -16.52
CA PRO A 122 6.89 17.84 -17.24
C PRO A 122 6.43 17.36 -18.63
N GLU A 123 7.27 16.60 -19.33
CA GLU A 123 7.00 16.09 -20.69
C GLU A 123 6.65 14.60 -20.73
N ALA A 124 6.65 13.91 -19.58
CA ALA A 124 6.33 12.49 -19.54
C ALA A 124 4.81 12.27 -19.60
N ALA A 125 4.39 11.36 -20.49
CA ALA A 125 2.99 10.93 -20.59
C ALA A 125 2.51 10.23 -19.30
N TYR A 126 3.43 9.61 -18.57
CA TYR A 126 3.15 8.84 -17.36
C TYR A 126 4.09 9.25 -16.21
N ALA A 127 3.72 8.91 -14.99
CA ALA A 127 4.59 9.05 -13.84
C ALA A 127 5.41 7.77 -13.65
N ASP A 128 6.68 7.93 -13.29
CA ASP A 128 7.56 6.81 -12.96
C ASP A 128 7.69 6.66 -11.44
N SER A 129 7.85 5.42 -10.98
CA SER A 129 8.18 5.14 -9.59
C SER A 129 9.47 5.88 -9.20
N CYS A 130 9.45 6.53 -8.03
CA CYS A 130 10.59 7.26 -7.53
C CYS A 130 11.68 6.27 -7.07
N ILE A 131 12.77 6.21 -7.83
CA ILE A 131 13.91 5.32 -7.57
C ILE A 131 14.49 5.54 -6.16
N ARG A 132 14.50 6.77 -5.65
CA ARG A 132 15.12 7.09 -4.35
C ARG A 132 14.45 6.40 -3.17
N CYS A 133 13.15 6.20 -3.23
CA CYS A 133 12.36 5.56 -2.17
C CYS A 133 11.69 4.27 -2.64
N ASP A 134 12.12 3.73 -3.77
CA ASP A 134 11.58 2.51 -4.37
C ASP A 134 10.04 2.51 -4.47
N GLY A 135 9.45 3.62 -4.93
CA GLY A 135 7.99 3.72 -5.07
C GLY A 135 7.21 4.06 -3.80
N PHE A 136 7.79 3.95 -2.60
CA PHE A 136 7.02 4.10 -1.34
C PHE A 136 6.73 5.55 -0.94
N GLY A 137 7.52 6.51 -1.39
CA GLY A 137 7.44 7.91 -0.99
C GLY A 137 8.15 8.23 0.32
N TRP A 138 8.61 7.22 1.04
CA TRP A 138 9.33 7.35 2.31
C TRP A 138 10.51 6.38 2.33
N TYR A 139 11.47 6.60 3.21
CA TYR A 139 12.59 5.69 3.42
C TYR A 139 13.04 5.73 4.88
N LEU A 140 13.66 4.65 5.36
CA LEU A 140 14.34 4.65 6.65
C LEU A 140 15.74 5.25 6.48
N ASN A 141 16.05 6.31 7.23
CA ASN A 141 17.40 6.81 7.32
C ASN A 141 18.13 6.04 8.42
N VAL A 142 18.60 4.83 8.11
CA VAL A 142 19.54 4.10 8.95
C VAL A 142 20.92 4.71 8.75
N HIS A 143 21.32 5.59 9.65
CA HIS A 143 22.72 5.97 9.78
C HIS A 143 23.50 4.70 10.18
N HIS A 144 24.34 4.20 9.27
CA HIS A 144 25.46 3.33 9.61
C HIS A 144 26.62 4.18 10.13
#